data_AF-A0A358XR46-F1
#
_entry.id   AF-A0A358XR46-F1
#
_cell.length_a   1.000
_cell.length_b   1.000
_cell.length_c   1.000
_cell.angle_alpha   90.00
_cell.angle_beta   90.00
_cell.angle_gamma   90.00
#
_symmetry.space_group_name_H-M   'P 1'
#
loop_
_entity.id
_entity.type
_entity.pdbx_description
1 polymer ?
#
loop_
_entity_poly.entity_id
_entity_poly.type
_entity_poly.pdbx_seq_one_letter_code
_entity_poly.pdbx_strand_id
1 'polypeptide(L)'
;GNQYMWQTTRVHGIKPRDTFDSPTFEELYFKIKPLIANRMMVAHNELFDRNVLRKTMLHYSLPYESLGLSNQWECTFKIYQSKGFKPARLNACCEVMGIDLNHHEALSDARACAELFLMHKLEHKK
;
A
#
# COMPACT_ATOMS: atom_id res chain seq x y z
N GLY A 1 0.10 11.86 23.06
CA GLY A 1 1.13 11.02 22.44
C GLY A 1 0.47 9.96 21.56
N ASN A 2 1.13 9.54 20.49
CA ASN A 2 0.64 8.51 19.58
C ASN A 2 0.35 7.19 20.32
N GLN A 3 -0.81 6.58 20.06
CA GLN A 3 -1.17 5.28 20.65
C GLN A 3 -0.77 4.13 19.73
N TYR A 4 -0.13 3.11 20.28
CA TYR A 4 0.38 1.96 19.54
C TYR A 4 -0.24 0.67 20.07
N MET A 5 -0.68 -0.18 19.15
CA MET A 5 -1.01 -1.56 19.46
C MET A 5 0.25 -2.41 19.37
N TRP A 6 0.50 -3.24 20.38
CA TRP A 6 1.68 -4.10 20.41
C TRP A 6 1.70 -5.10 19.25
N GLN A 7 0.53 -5.53 18.78
CA GLN A 7 0.39 -6.45 17.66
C GLN A 7 0.92 -5.86 16.35
N THR A 8 0.57 -4.60 16.03
CA THR A 8 1.02 -3.95 14.78
C THR A 8 2.51 -3.63 14.85
N THR A 9 2.97 -3.18 16.03
CA THR A 9 4.39 -2.95 16.31
C THR A 9 5.24 -4.19 16.05
N ARG A 10 4.75 -5.38 16.41
CA ARG A 10 5.44 -6.65 16.14
C ARG A 10 5.52 -7.03 14.66
N VAL A 11 4.59 -6.54 13.84
CA VAL A 11 4.54 -6.82 12.40
C VAL A 11 5.53 -5.91 11.67
N HIS A 12 5.42 -4.59 11.84
CA HIS A 12 6.18 -3.61 11.05
C HIS A 12 7.43 -3.03 11.75
N GLY A 13 7.61 -3.29 13.04
CA GLY A 13 8.77 -2.80 13.80
C GLY A 13 8.74 -1.33 14.24
N ILE A 14 7.90 -0.48 13.64
CA ILE A 14 7.69 0.94 14.04
C ILE A 14 7.18 1.05 15.48
N LYS A 15 7.90 1.80 16.31
CA LYS A 15 7.65 2.05 17.74
C LYS A 15 7.29 3.52 17.98
N PRO A 16 6.73 3.88 19.15
CA PRO A 16 6.42 5.27 19.50
C PRO A 16 7.58 6.23 19.26
N ARG A 17 8.79 5.84 19.68
CA ARG A 17 10.02 6.63 19.52
C ARG A 17 10.36 6.96 18.06
N ASP A 18 9.97 6.11 17.11
CA ASP A 18 10.29 6.30 15.69
C ASP A 18 9.36 7.37 15.06
N THR A 19 8.29 7.73 15.75
CA THR A 19 7.32 8.74 15.30
C THR A 19 7.19 9.93 16.23
N PHE A 20 7.95 9.96 17.33
CA PHE A 20 7.77 10.93 18.40
C PHE A 20 7.91 12.37 17.89
N ASP A 21 8.93 12.62 17.08
CA ASP A 21 9.20 13.90 16.42
C ASP A 21 8.90 13.85 14.91
N SER A 22 8.19 12.82 14.45
CA SER A 22 7.86 12.67 13.04
C SER A 22 6.67 13.55 12.67
N PRO A 23 6.64 14.09 11.44
CA PRO A 23 5.52 14.89 10.98
C PRO A 23 4.23 14.07 10.96
N THR A 24 3.13 14.75 11.24
CA THR A 24 1.77 14.24 11.08
C THR A 24 1.45 13.98 9.61
N PHE A 25 0.37 13.25 9.36
CA PHE A 25 -0.08 13.01 7.99
C PHE A 25 -0.49 14.31 7.28
N GLU A 26 -1.12 15.26 7.97
CA GLU A 26 -1.50 16.56 7.40
C GLU A 26 -0.28 17.38 6.95
N GLU A 27 0.78 17.40 7.75
CA GLU A 27 2.05 18.06 7.38
C GLU A 27 2.72 17.40 6.18
N LEU A 28 2.60 16.07 6.06
CA LEU A 28 3.10 15.31 4.92
C LEU A 28 2.20 15.38 3.68
N TYR A 29 0.92 15.73 3.83
CA TYR A 29 -0.07 15.63 2.76
C TYR A 29 0.32 16.42 1.52
N PHE A 30 0.90 17.61 1.68
CA PHE A 30 1.35 18.44 0.55
C PHE A 30 2.47 17.80 -0.26
N LYS A 31 3.26 16.89 0.34
CA LYS A 31 4.27 16.08 -0.36
C LYS A 31 3.66 14.82 -0.99
N ILE A 32 2.67 14.22 -0.35
CA ILE A 32 2.01 12.99 -0.80
C ILE A 32 1.07 13.26 -1.98
N LYS A 33 0.22 14.29 -1.88
CA LYS A 33 -0.79 14.64 -2.90
C LYS A 33 -0.26 14.66 -4.33
N PRO A 34 0.83 15.38 -4.67
CA PRO A 34 1.33 15.42 -6.05
C PRO A 34 1.82 14.06 -6.59
N LEU A 35 2.14 13.10 -5.71
CA LEU A 35 2.59 11.77 -6.11
C LEU A 35 1.43 10.87 -6.53
N ILE A 36 0.24 11.07 -5.96
CA ILE A 36 -0.90 10.15 -6.13
C ILE A 36 -2.08 10.79 -6.86
N ALA A 37 -2.22 12.12 -6.86
CA ALA A 37 -3.39 12.79 -7.41
C ALA A 37 -3.57 12.49 -8.91
N ASN A 38 -4.79 12.12 -9.31
CA ASN A 38 -5.16 11.72 -10.66
C ASN A 38 -4.29 10.59 -11.24
N ARG A 39 -3.72 9.74 -10.37
CA ARG A 39 -2.94 8.56 -10.79
C ARG A 39 -3.75 7.29 -10.62
N MET A 40 -3.35 6.28 -11.40
CA MET A 40 -3.77 4.91 -11.16
C MET A 40 -3.09 4.42 -9.88
N MET A 41 -3.90 3.96 -8.94
CA MET A 41 -3.43 3.35 -7.71
C MET A 41 -3.35 1.85 -7.86
N VAL A 42 -2.27 1.27 -7.33
CA VAL A 42 -2.03 -0.17 -7.32
C VAL A 42 -1.70 -0.56 -5.88
N ALA A 43 -2.33 -1.61 -5.36
CA ALA A 43 -2.08 -2.12 -4.02
C ALA A 43 -2.28 -3.63 -3.93
N HIS A 44 -1.65 -4.27 -2.94
CA HIS A 44 -1.83 -5.67 -2.66
C HIS A 44 -2.87 -5.82 -1.55
N ASN A 45 -4.08 -6.27 -1.89
CA ASN A 45 -5.28 -6.19 -1.05
C ASN A 45 -5.82 -4.75 -0.90
N GLU A 46 -6.06 -4.08 -2.03
CA GLU A 46 -6.32 -2.65 -2.14
C GLU A 46 -7.40 -2.06 -1.20
N LEU A 47 -8.42 -2.83 -0.86
CA LEU A 47 -9.50 -2.34 0.00
C LEU A 47 -8.96 -1.91 1.36
N PHE A 48 -7.91 -2.57 1.85
CA PHE A 48 -7.24 -2.20 3.09
C PHE A 48 -6.58 -0.82 2.96
N ASP A 49 -5.65 -0.66 2.03
CA ASP A 49 -4.91 0.60 1.81
C ASP A 49 -5.84 1.78 1.49
N ARG A 50 -6.84 1.56 0.63
CA ARG A 50 -7.83 2.61 0.30
C ARG A 50 -8.61 3.05 1.53
N ASN A 51 -9.01 2.12 2.38
CA ASN A 51 -9.73 2.45 3.61
C ASN A 51 -8.84 3.19 4.62
N VAL A 52 -7.57 2.80 4.74
CA VAL A 52 -6.60 3.53 5.58
C VAL A 52 -6.46 4.97 5.07
N LEU A 53 -6.20 5.18 3.78
CA LEU A 53 -6.06 6.52 3.21
C LEU A 53 -7.34 7.36 3.40
N ARG A 54 -8.52 6.80 3.11
CA ARG A 54 -9.81 7.50 3.30
C ARG A 54 -10.04 7.92 4.75
N LYS A 55 -9.83 7.00 5.70
CA LYS A 55 -10.04 7.27 7.14
C LYS A 55 -9.01 8.27 7.67
N THR A 56 -7.75 8.16 7.23
CA THR A 56 -6.71 9.12 7.62
C THR A 56 -7.03 10.51 7.09
N MET A 57 -7.42 10.65 5.82
CA MET A 57 -7.83 11.94 5.28
C MET A 57 -9.05 12.51 6.01
N LEU A 58 -10.06 11.68 6.30
CA LEU A 58 -11.23 12.10 7.09
C LEU A 58 -10.84 12.58 8.49
N HIS A 59 -9.92 11.88 9.17
CA HIS A 59 -9.44 12.24 10.49
C HIS A 59 -8.81 13.64 10.52
N TYR A 60 -8.05 14.00 9.49
CA TYR A 60 -7.43 15.33 9.35
C TYR A 60 -8.31 16.33 8.57
N SER A 61 -9.60 16.03 8.33
CA SER A 61 -10.51 16.90 7.56
C SER A 61 -10.01 17.27 6.15
N LEU A 62 -9.20 16.40 5.53
CA LEU A 62 -8.65 16.59 4.19
C LEU A 62 -9.64 16.08 3.12
N PRO A 63 -9.85 16.81 2.01
CA PRO A 63 -10.80 16.43 0.97
C PRO A 63 -10.27 15.26 0.12
N TYR A 64 -10.75 14.04 0.38
CA TYR A 64 -10.34 12.82 -0.34
C TYR A 64 -10.62 12.92 -1.85
N GLU A 65 -11.76 13.53 -2.20
CA GLU A 65 -12.21 13.77 -3.58
C GLU A 65 -11.20 14.64 -4.35
N SER A 66 -10.44 15.49 -3.65
CA SER A 66 -9.40 16.33 -4.28
C SER A 66 -8.20 15.54 -4.83
N LEU A 67 -8.10 14.25 -4.51
CA LEU A 67 -7.09 13.36 -5.09
C LEU A 67 -7.49 12.84 -6.47
N GLY A 68 -8.76 12.91 -6.88
CA GLY A 68 -9.21 12.42 -8.20
C GLY A 68 -8.92 10.93 -8.43
N LEU A 69 -8.87 10.13 -7.36
CA LEU A 69 -8.60 8.69 -7.45
C LEU A 69 -9.87 7.93 -7.84
N SER A 70 -9.69 6.85 -8.61
CA SER A 70 -10.77 5.90 -8.87
C SER A 70 -11.32 5.30 -7.56
N ASN A 71 -12.63 5.00 -7.57
CA ASN A 71 -13.30 4.25 -6.50
C ASN A 71 -12.86 2.79 -6.41
N GLN A 72 -12.07 2.29 -7.38
CA GLN A 72 -11.46 0.97 -7.40
C GLN A 72 -9.99 1.09 -7.84
N TRP A 73 -9.10 0.48 -7.06
CA TRP A 73 -7.67 0.44 -7.36
C TRP A 73 -7.30 -0.91 -7.97
N GLU A 74 -6.19 -0.96 -8.70
CA GLU A 74 -5.65 -2.20 -9.23
C GLU A 74 -5.16 -3.08 -8.06
N CYS A 75 -5.67 -4.31 -7.99
CA CYS A 75 -5.44 -5.19 -6.84
C CYS A 75 -4.60 -6.40 -7.23
N THR A 76 -3.31 -6.39 -6.88
CA THR A 76 -2.40 -7.49 -7.24
C THR A 76 -2.78 -8.81 -6.57
N PHE A 77 -3.35 -8.78 -5.36
CA PHE A 77 -3.92 -9.97 -4.73
C PHE A 77 -4.99 -10.63 -5.62
N LYS A 78 -5.97 -9.85 -6.11
CA LYS A 78 -7.04 -10.37 -6.97
C LYS A 78 -6.51 -10.84 -8.32
N ILE A 79 -5.57 -10.10 -8.91
CA ILE A 79 -4.92 -10.44 -10.17
C ILE A 79 -4.21 -11.80 -10.04
N TYR A 80 -3.40 -12.01 -9.00
CA TYR A 80 -2.66 -13.25 -8.85
C TYR A 80 -3.54 -14.41 -8.38
N GLN A 81 -4.58 -14.12 -7.59
CA GLN A 81 -5.60 -15.12 -7.25
C GLN A 81 -6.32 -15.63 -8.51
N SER A 82 -6.68 -14.76 -9.46
CA SER A 82 -7.33 -15.18 -10.72
C SER A 82 -6.38 -15.96 -11.63
N LYS A 83 -5.07 -15.73 -11.52
CA LYS A 83 -4.01 -16.55 -12.13
C LYS A 83 -3.79 -17.91 -11.45
N GLY A 84 -4.51 -18.21 -10.36
CA GLY A 84 -4.46 -19.50 -9.67
C GLY A 84 -3.49 -19.58 -8.49
N PHE A 85 -2.88 -18.47 -8.06
CA PHE A 85 -1.96 -18.48 -6.92
C PHE A 85 -2.73 -18.78 -5.62
N LYS A 86 -2.25 -19.77 -4.86
CA LYS A 86 -2.85 -20.19 -3.58
C LYS A 86 -1.75 -20.58 -2.58
N PRO A 87 -1.51 -19.78 -1.52
CA PRO A 87 -2.16 -18.49 -1.21
C PRO A 87 -1.64 -17.36 -2.11
N ALA A 88 -2.51 -16.38 -2.44
CA ALA A 88 -2.15 -15.19 -3.23
C ALA A 88 -1.65 -14.00 -2.37
N ARG A 89 -1.19 -14.26 -1.14
CA ARG A 89 -0.60 -13.24 -0.26
C ARG A 89 0.73 -12.75 -0.83
N LEU A 90 1.11 -11.50 -0.52
CA LEU A 90 2.25 -10.83 -1.15
C LEU A 90 3.52 -11.67 -1.14
N ASN A 91 3.92 -12.17 0.04
CA ASN A 91 5.13 -12.98 0.18
C ASN A 91 5.08 -14.30 -0.60
N ALA A 92 3.92 -14.95 -0.70
CA ALA A 92 3.78 -16.18 -1.49
C ALA A 92 3.84 -15.88 -3.00
N CYS A 93 3.26 -14.76 -3.45
CA CYS A 93 3.42 -14.33 -4.83
C CYS A 93 4.89 -13.98 -5.15
N CYS A 94 5.56 -13.25 -4.26
CA CYS A 94 6.97 -12.90 -4.42
C CYS A 94 7.88 -14.12 -4.47
N GLU A 95 7.67 -15.10 -3.61
CA GLU A 95 8.41 -16.37 -3.60
C GLU A 95 8.30 -17.10 -4.94
N VAL A 96 7.08 -17.23 -5.48
CA VAL A 96 6.85 -17.89 -6.77
C VAL A 96 7.42 -17.09 -7.94
N MET A 97 7.35 -15.76 -7.89
CA MET A 97 7.81 -14.88 -8.98
C MET A 97 9.30 -14.53 -8.89
N GLY A 98 10.01 -14.95 -7.84
CA GLY A 98 11.42 -14.62 -7.63
C GLY A 98 11.68 -13.15 -7.31
N ILE A 99 10.77 -12.50 -6.58
CA ILE A 99 10.86 -11.08 -6.19
C ILE A 99 11.40 -11.00 -4.76
N ASP A 100 12.46 -10.22 -4.56
CA ASP A 100 13.01 -9.95 -3.23
C ASP A 100 12.02 -9.18 -2.35
N LEU A 101 11.81 -9.66 -1.13
CA LEU A 101 10.86 -9.08 -0.18
C LEU A 101 11.41 -9.07 1.25
N ASN A 102 11.65 -7.87 1.77
CA ASN A 102 11.76 -7.65 3.21
C ASN A 102 10.35 -7.48 3.80
N HIS A 103 9.72 -8.60 4.15
CA HIS A 103 8.30 -8.64 4.47
C HIS A 103 7.95 -7.75 5.67
N HIS A 104 6.88 -6.96 5.53
CA HIS A 104 6.39 -5.98 6.51
C HIS A 104 7.23 -4.70 6.63
N GLU A 105 8.21 -4.50 5.75
CA GLU A 105 8.81 -3.19 5.51
C GLU A 105 8.02 -2.49 4.40
N ALA A 106 7.47 -1.32 4.70
CA ALA A 106 6.48 -0.65 3.86
C ALA A 106 6.98 -0.35 2.43
N LEU A 107 8.23 0.08 2.29
CA LEU A 107 8.80 0.39 0.97
C LEU A 107 9.08 -0.88 0.17
N SER A 108 9.59 -1.94 0.79
CA SER A 108 9.79 -3.25 0.18
C SER A 108 8.47 -3.85 -0.29
N ASP A 109 7.43 -3.83 0.56
CA ASP A 109 6.10 -4.34 0.22
C ASP A 109 5.50 -3.56 -0.97
N ALA A 110 5.64 -2.22 -0.99
CA ALA A 110 5.18 -1.37 -2.08
C ALA A 110 5.91 -1.65 -3.41
N ARG A 111 7.25 -1.84 -3.37
CA ARG A 111 8.05 -2.19 -4.56
C ARG A 111 7.66 -3.55 -5.12
N ALA A 112 7.54 -4.56 -4.26
CA ALA A 112 7.13 -5.90 -4.67
C ALA A 112 5.71 -5.91 -5.27
N CYS A 113 4.77 -5.15 -4.70
CA CYS A 113 3.44 -4.97 -5.27
C CYS A 113 3.50 -4.33 -6.67
N ALA A 114 4.33 -3.29 -6.86
CA ALA A 114 4.49 -2.66 -8.17
C ALA A 114 5.08 -3.63 -9.20
N GLU A 115 6.08 -4.42 -8.81
CA GLU A 115 6.72 -5.40 -9.68
C GLU A 115 5.76 -6.50 -10.13
N LEU A 116 4.97 -7.07 -9.22
CA LEU A 116 3.89 -8.01 -9.56
C LEU A 116 2.92 -7.42 -10.59
N PHE A 117 2.53 -6.15 -10.41
CA PHE A 117 1.63 -5.49 -11.35
C PHE A 117 2.27 -5.27 -12.74
N LEU A 118 3.54 -4.86 -12.78
CA LEU A 118 4.28 -4.67 -14.02
C LEU A 118 4.46 -5.98 -14.78
N MET A 119 4.80 -7.08 -14.09
CA MET A 119 4.87 -8.42 -14.69
C MET A 119 3.53 -8.81 -15.32
N HIS A 120 2.42 -8.62 -14.62
CA HIS A 120 1.08 -8.85 -15.17
C HIS A 120 0.81 -8.00 -16.42
N LYS A 121 1.15 -6.70 -16.41
CA LYS A 121 0.96 -5.82 -17.58
C LYS A 121 1.79 -6.25 -18.79
N LEU A 122 2.99 -6.80 -18.58
CA LEU A 122 3.86 -7.27 -19.68
C LEU A 122 3.33 -8.54 -20.35
N GLU A 123 2.69 -9.45 -19.59
CA GLU A 123 2.07 -10.66 -20.14
C GLU A 123 0.92 -10.33 -21.12
N HIS A 124 0.15 -9.27 -20.84
CA HIS A 124 -1.02 -8.86 -21.65
C HIS A 124 -0.70 -7.90 -22.81
N LYS A 125 0.58 -7.58 -23.05
CA LYS A 125 1.04 -6.80 -24.21
C LYS A 125 1.46 -7.66 -25.41
N LYS A 126 1.44 -8.99 -25.26
CA LYS A 126 1.67 -9.96 -26.34
C LYS A 126 0.34 -10.39 -26.95
#